data_AF-A0A371LZ47-F1
#
_entry.id   AF-A0A371LZ47-F1
#
_cell.length_a   1.000
_cell.length_b   1.000
_cell.length_c   1.000
_cell.angle_alpha   90.00
_cell.angle_beta   90.00
_cell.angle_gamma   90.00
#
_symmetry.space_group_name_H-M   'P 1'
#
loop_
_entity.id
_entity.type
_entity.pdbx_description
1 polymer ?
#
loop_
_entity_poly.entity_id
_entity_poly.type
_entity_poly.pdbx_seq_one_letter_code
_entity_poly.pdbx_strand_id
1 'polypeptide(L)'
;MREKLIEDAQVEVHEARSKVTRVRLMYDHVPRAWRQELQEAIIAYYYALRPLRTEGIIEEWWGSVELSSEWTREVVTDTETVVRETENGGFAEETVDVTEVKPYRGLQILEELETATVSETVEKSDMRGTRYESVSRQLVLDAPVLIDIAGVLDDAATKLGFSPSIELQDAEGEVV
;
A
#
# COMPACT_ATOMS: atom_id res chain seq x y z
N MET A 1 20.55 17.30 -9.74
CA MET A 1 20.87 16.07 -8.97
C MET A 1 19.60 15.46 -8.37
N ARG A 2 18.75 16.24 -7.68
CA ARG A 2 17.45 15.76 -7.18
C ARG A 2 16.46 15.36 -8.28
N GLU A 3 16.37 16.13 -9.37
CA GLU A 3 15.49 15.79 -10.51
C GLU A 3 15.86 14.44 -11.12
N LYS A 4 17.16 14.19 -11.32
CA LYS A 4 17.65 12.90 -11.78
C LYS A 4 17.30 11.75 -10.83
N LEU A 5 17.32 11.97 -9.52
CA LEU A 5 16.93 10.95 -8.54
C LEU A 5 15.44 10.62 -8.64
N ILE A 6 14.60 11.63 -8.86
CA ILE A 6 13.16 11.45 -9.08
C ILE A 6 12.91 10.71 -10.40
N GLU A 7 13.62 11.08 -11.47
CA GLU A 7 13.53 10.44 -12.78
C GLU A 7 13.99 8.97 -12.73
N ASP A 8 15.15 8.69 -12.11
CA ASP A 8 15.66 7.33 -11.93
C ASP A 8 14.65 6.47 -11.13
N ALA A 9 14.03 7.02 -10.08
CA ALA A 9 13.00 6.34 -9.29
C ALA A 9 11.69 6.11 -10.07
N GLN A 10 11.30 7.06 -10.93
CA GLN A 10 10.15 6.90 -11.85
C GLN A 10 10.38 5.74 -12.82
N VAL A 11 11.58 5.65 -13.40
CA VAL A 11 11.95 4.56 -14.31
C VAL A 11 11.92 3.22 -13.58
N GLU A 12 12.50 3.14 -12.39
CA GLU A 12 12.52 1.91 -11.60
C GLU A 12 11.11 1.41 -11.22
N VAL A 13 10.23 2.32 -10.76
CA VAL A 13 8.82 2.01 -10.49
C VAL A 13 8.10 1.56 -11.75
N HIS A 14 8.31 2.26 -12.87
CA HIS A 14 7.70 1.91 -14.14
C HIS A 14 8.10 0.51 -14.62
N GLU A 15 9.40 0.18 -14.54
CA GLU A 15 9.92 -1.14 -14.89
C GLU A 15 9.34 -2.25 -13.99
N ALA A 16 9.33 -2.02 -12.68
CA ALA A 16 8.75 -2.95 -11.70
C ALA A 16 7.23 -3.14 -11.92
N ARG A 17 6.50 -2.05 -12.19
CA ARG A 17 5.07 -2.07 -12.51
C ARG A 17 4.80 -2.85 -13.79
N SER A 18 5.61 -2.65 -14.82
CA SER A 18 5.52 -3.37 -16.09
C SER A 18 5.74 -4.87 -15.91
N LYS A 19 6.73 -5.26 -15.08
CA LYS A 19 6.98 -6.67 -14.72
C LYS A 19 5.77 -7.28 -14.01
N VAL A 20 5.26 -6.63 -12.97
CA VAL A 20 4.09 -7.10 -12.20
C VAL A 20 2.85 -7.23 -13.09
N THR A 21 2.59 -6.24 -13.94
CA THR A 21 1.45 -6.26 -14.88
C THR A 21 1.56 -7.42 -15.86
N ARG A 22 2.75 -7.64 -16.44
CA ARG A 22 3.00 -8.79 -17.33
C ARG A 22 2.75 -10.12 -16.62
N VAL A 23 3.20 -10.26 -15.38
CA VAL A 23 2.99 -11.49 -14.60
C VAL A 23 1.51 -11.71 -14.30
N ARG A 24 0.75 -10.65 -13.96
CA ARG A 24 -0.71 -10.74 -13.76
C ARG A 24 -1.46 -11.21 -15.01
N LEU A 25 -0.99 -10.85 -16.20
CA LEU A 25 -1.58 -11.30 -17.46
C LEU A 25 -1.27 -12.79 -17.76
N MET A 26 -0.16 -13.31 -17.22
CA MET A 26 0.28 -14.69 -17.48
C MET A 26 -0.15 -15.68 -16.39
N TYR A 27 -0.37 -15.20 -15.16
CA TYR A 27 -0.64 -16.02 -13.99
C TYR A 27 -1.72 -15.38 -13.13
N ASP A 28 -2.59 -16.21 -12.54
CA ASP A 28 -3.66 -15.76 -11.63
C ASP A 28 -3.13 -15.06 -10.37
N HIS A 29 -1.86 -15.28 -10.00
CA HIS A 29 -1.23 -14.69 -8.83
C HIS A 29 0.16 -14.16 -9.14
N VAL A 30 0.50 -13.01 -8.54
CA VAL A 30 1.84 -12.42 -8.62
C VAL A 30 2.70 -12.96 -7.48
N PRO A 31 3.86 -13.58 -7.77
CA PRO A 31 4.74 -14.08 -6.72
C PRO A 31 5.22 -12.94 -5.82
N ARG A 32 5.35 -13.22 -4.51
CA ARG A 32 5.73 -12.24 -3.49
C ARG A 32 7.01 -11.47 -3.84
N ALA A 33 7.99 -12.13 -4.48
CA ALA A 33 9.25 -11.49 -4.87
C ALA A 33 9.06 -10.29 -5.81
N TRP A 34 8.20 -10.43 -6.82
CA TRP A 34 7.91 -9.34 -7.77
C TRP A 34 7.09 -8.22 -7.13
N ARG A 35 6.17 -8.57 -6.22
CA ARG A 35 5.43 -7.57 -5.42
C ARG A 35 6.35 -6.80 -4.49
N GLN A 36 7.32 -7.49 -3.88
CA GLN A 36 8.31 -6.88 -3.01
C GLN A 36 9.21 -5.92 -3.80
N GLU A 37 9.70 -6.32 -4.98
CA GLU A 37 10.48 -5.44 -5.87
C GLU A 37 9.71 -4.15 -6.22
N LEU A 38 8.43 -4.28 -6.57
CA LEU A 38 7.58 -3.11 -6.83
C LEU A 38 7.37 -2.25 -5.58
N GLN A 39 7.14 -2.86 -4.41
CA GLN A 39 6.96 -2.12 -3.16
C GLN A 39 8.23 -1.35 -2.77
N GLU A 40 9.41 -1.95 -2.94
CA GLU A 40 10.70 -1.30 -2.68
C GLU A 40 10.92 -0.10 -3.61
N ALA A 41 10.62 -0.25 -4.91
CA ALA A 41 10.70 0.85 -5.87
C ALA A 41 9.72 1.99 -5.52
N ILE A 42 8.48 1.67 -5.12
CA ILE A 42 7.48 2.64 -4.67
C ILE A 42 7.96 3.42 -3.45
N ILE A 43 8.56 2.74 -2.47
CA ILE A 43 9.09 3.38 -1.26
C ILE A 43 10.26 4.30 -1.62
N ALA A 44 11.17 3.86 -2.49
CA ALA A 44 12.27 4.70 -2.98
C ALA A 44 11.74 5.96 -3.69
N TYR A 45 10.71 5.81 -4.52
CA TYR A 45 10.07 6.92 -5.22
C TYR A 45 9.36 7.88 -4.27
N TYR A 46 8.65 7.37 -3.26
CA TYR A 46 8.08 8.17 -2.18
C TYR A 46 9.16 9.02 -1.49
N TYR A 47 10.30 8.44 -1.11
CA TYR A 47 11.38 9.18 -0.47
C TYR A 47 12.04 10.21 -1.39
N ALA A 48 12.06 9.99 -2.71
CA ALA A 48 12.52 10.97 -3.68
C ALA A 48 11.61 12.22 -3.72
N LEU A 49 10.29 12.01 -3.65
CA LEU A 49 9.28 13.07 -3.71
C LEU A 49 9.00 13.75 -2.37
N ARG A 50 9.16 13.03 -1.24
CA ARG A 50 8.86 13.48 0.13
C ARG A 50 9.42 14.87 0.48
N PRO A 51 10.65 15.27 0.10
CA PRO A 51 11.16 16.60 0.40
C PRO A 51 10.37 17.75 -0.24
N LEU A 52 9.60 17.47 -1.28
CA LEU A 52 8.79 18.45 -2.03
C LEU A 52 7.33 18.48 -1.56
N ARG A 53 6.99 17.70 -0.52
CA ARG A 53 5.62 17.57 -0.02
C ARG A 53 4.98 18.86 0.46
N THR A 54 5.77 19.88 0.79
CA THR A 54 5.30 21.19 1.26
C THR A 54 5.24 22.22 0.15
N GLU A 55 5.42 21.83 -1.11
CA GLU A 55 5.50 22.75 -2.24
C GLU A 55 4.15 22.92 -2.94
N GLY A 56 3.60 24.12 -2.87
CA GLY A 56 2.48 24.56 -3.69
C GLY A 56 1.21 23.73 -3.50
N ILE A 57 0.65 23.24 -4.60
CA ILE A 57 -0.66 22.55 -4.65
C ILE A 57 -0.59 21.17 -3.96
N ILE A 58 0.61 20.61 -3.78
CA ILE A 58 0.74 19.24 -3.26
C ILE A 58 0.58 19.14 -1.74
N GLU A 59 0.73 20.24 -0.99
CA GLU A 59 0.76 20.20 0.47
C GLU A 59 -0.53 19.62 1.08
N GLU A 60 -1.69 20.14 0.69
CA GLU A 60 -2.99 19.66 1.16
C GLU A 60 -3.33 18.27 0.58
N TRP A 61 -2.90 18.01 -0.64
CA TRP A 61 -3.19 16.74 -1.33
C TRP A 61 -2.37 15.57 -0.76
N TRP A 62 -1.11 15.80 -0.38
CA TRP A 62 -0.17 14.77 0.07
C TRP A 62 -0.69 13.98 1.27
N GLY A 63 -1.34 14.66 2.21
CA GLY A 63 -1.91 14.05 3.41
C GLY A 63 -3.35 13.54 3.26
N SER A 64 -4.05 13.91 2.19
CA SER A 64 -5.48 13.61 2.00
C SER A 64 -5.76 12.61 0.89
N VAL A 65 -4.78 12.36 0.00
CA VAL A 65 -4.95 11.46 -1.14
C VAL A 65 -5.27 10.03 -0.71
N GLU A 66 -6.22 9.40 -1.39
CA GLU A 66 -6.53 8.00 -1.24
C GLU A 66 -5.50 7.15 -1.98
N LEU A 67 -4.89 6.18 -1.31
CA LEU A 67 -3.81 5.38 -1.87
C LEU A 67 -4.33 4.23 -2.74
N SER A 68 -5.37 3.54 -2.26
CA SER A 68 -6.10 2.51 -3.00
C SER A 68 -7.44 2.28 -2.29
N SER A 69 -8.48 2.05 -3.06
CA SER A 69 -9.81 1.70 -2.54
C SER A 69 -9.85 0.28 -1.94
N GLU A 70 -8.94 -0.60 -2.39
CA GLU A 70 -8.85 -1.98 -1.92
C GLU A 70 -8.04 -2.11 -0.61
N TRP A 71 -7.23 -1.09 -0.29
CA TRP A 71 -6.44 -1.06 0.94
C TRP A 71 -7.15 -0.27 2.03
N THR A 72 -7.85 -1.00 2.91
CA THR A 72 -8.72 -0.41 3.93
C THR A 72 -8.28 -0.73 5.37
N ARG A 73 -8.73 0.11 6.30
CA ARG A 73 -8.59 -0.07 7.75
C ARG A 73 -9.92 0.15 8.46
N GLU A 74 -10.12 -0.57 9.55
CA GLU A 74 -11.22 -0.29 10.48
C GLU A 74 -10.86 0.93 11.32
N VAL A 75 -11.75 1.92 11.34
CA VAL A 75 -11.62 3.13 12.16
C VAL A 75 -12.83 3.19 13.08
N VAL A 76 -12.58 3.32 14.38
CA VAL A 76 -13.64 3.61 15.36
C VAL A 76 -14.13 5.03 15.12
N THR A 77 -15.37 5.18 14.68
CA THR A 77 -15.97 6.48 14.34
C THR A 77 -16.84 7.02 15.44
N ASP A 78 -17.46 6.14 16.23
CA ASP A 78 -18.30 6.50 17.36
C ASP A 78 -18.22 5.43 18.45
N THR A 79 -18.70 5.76 19.65
CA THR A 79 -18.85 4.82 20.76
C THR A 79 -20.30 4.85 21.22
N GLU A 80 -21.01 3.75 21.01
CA GLU A 80 -22.40 3.63 21.42
C GLU A 80 -22.48 2.89 22.75
N THR A 81 -23.30 3.40 23.67
CA THR A 81 -23.59 2.69 24.92
C THR A 81 -24.79 1.78 24.69
N VAL A 82 -24.54 0.48 24.71
CA VAL A 82 -25.56 -0.55 24.47
C VAL A 82 -25.85 -1.26 25.78
N VAL A 83 -27.13 -1.44 26.09
CA VAL A 83 -27.55 -2.19 27.28
C VAL A 83 -27.60 -3.67 26.91
N ARG A 84 -26.69 -4.47 27.46
CA ARG A 84 -26.66 -5.93 27.28
C ARG A 84 -27.10 -6.66 28.53
N GLU A 85 -27.78 -7.78 28.32
CA GLU A 85 -28.12 -8.70 29.39
C GLU A 85 -26.87 -9.51 29.78
N THR A 86 -26.53 -9.45 31.06
CA THR A 86 -25.42 -10.19 31.67
C THR A 86 -25.82 -11.64 31.91
N GLU A 87 -24.84 -12.53 32.05
CA GLU A 87 -25.06 -13.96 32.32
C GLU A 87 -25.90 -14.25 33.59
N ASN A 88 -26.02 -13.26 34.49
CA ASN A 88 -26.81 -13.36 35.72
C ASN A 88 -28.24 -12.77 35.59
N GLY A 89 -28.70 -12.43 34.37
CA GLY A 89 -30.05 -11.89 34.12
C GLY A 89 -30.25 -10.43 34.52
N GLY A 90 -29.15 -9.68 34.75
CA GLY A 90 -29.18 -8.23 34.93
C GLY A 90 -28.78 -7.50 33.65
N PHE A 91 -29.13 -6.23 33.51
CA PHE A 91 -28.71 -5.40 32.38
C PHE A 91 -27.49 -4.55 32.76
N ALA A 92 -26.44 -4.57 31.92
CA ALA A 92 -25.27 -3.72 32.06
C ALA A 92 -25.11 -2.83 30.82
N GLU A 93 -24.73 -1.58 31.05
CA GLU A 93 -24.33 -0.67 29.98
C GLU A 93 -22.90 -1.02 29.55
N GLU A 94 -22.74 -1.39 28.28
CA GLU A 94 -21.45 -1.68 27.65
C GLU A 94 -21.22 -0.65 26.55
N THR A 95 -20.09 0.04 26.59
CA THR A 95 -19.66 0.89 25.47
C THR A 95 -19.10 0.00 24.37
N VAL A 96 -19.75 0.04 23.20
CA VAL A 96 -19.33 -0.68 22.00
C VAL A 96 -18.82 0.33 20.98
N ASP A 97 -17.63 0.06 20.45
CA ASP A 97 -17.03 0.85 19.39
C ASP A 97 -17.79 0.61 18.07
N VAL A 98 -18.31 1.67 17.46
CA VAL A 98 -18.84 1.64 16.11
C VAL A 98 -17.66 1.81 15.16
N THR A 99 -17.33 0.74 14.44
CA THR A 99 -16.24 0.71 13.47
C THR A 99 -16.75 0.92 12.04
N GLU A 100 -16.05 1.77 11.28
CA GLU A 100 -16.28 1.96 9.85
C GLU A 100 -15.02 1.56 9.08
N VAL A 101 -15.19 0.84 7.96
CA VAL A 101 -14.07 0.47 7.07
C VAL A 101 -13.78 1.63 6.12
N LYS A 102 -12.57 2.19 6.21
CA LYS A 102 -12.13 3.33 5.37
C LYS A 102 -10.82 3.02 4.65
N PRO A 103 -10.63 3.51 3.41
CA PRO A 103 -9.36 3.36 2.70
C PRO A 103 -8.22 4.11 3.41
N TYR A 104 -7.01 3.63 3.23
CA TYR A 104 -5.80 4.32 3.68
C TYR A 104 -5.60 5.62 2.88
N ARG A 105 -5.34 6.72 3.61
CA ARG A 105 -5.18 8.06 3.06
C ARG A 105 -3.90 8.73 3.53
N GLY A 106 -3.27 9.45 2.61
CA GLY A 106 -2.02 10.16 2.83
C GLY A 106 -0.80 9.29 2.55
N LEU A 107 0.18 9.86 1.85
CA LEU A 107 1.39 9.14 1.44
C LEU A 107 2.31 8.78 2.61
N GLN A 108 2.15 9.41 3.79
CA GLN A 108 2.96 9.14 4.98
C GLN A 108 2.83 7.70 5.49
N ILE A 109 1.73 7.02 5.18
CA ILE A 109 1.50 5.61 5.57
C ILE A 109 2.57 4.68 4.96
N LEU A 110 3.19 5.08 3.85
CA LEU A 110 4.27 4.30 3.23
C LEU A 110 5.51 4.17 4.14
N GLU A 111 5.72 5.09 5.09
CA GLU A 111 6.78 4.98 6.11
C GLU A 111 6.48 3.86 7.11
N GLU A 112 5.21 3.69 7.49
CA GLU A 112 4.78 2.59 8.36
C GLU A 112 4.90 1.25 7.64
N LEU A 113 4.53 1.21 6.36
CA LEU A 113 4.60 0.02 5.51
C LEU A 113 6.03 -0.54 5.38
N GLU A 114 7.04 0.32 5.31
CA GLU A 114 8.45 -0.08 5.20
C GLU A 114 8.86 -1.00 6.36
N THR A 115 8.39 -0.69 7.58
CA THR A 115 8.74 -1.41 8.81
C THR A 115 7.71 -2.46 9.23
N ALA A 116 6.54 -2.50 8.57
CA ALA A 116 5.47 -3.43 8.89
C ALA A 116 5.91 -4.88 8.65
N THR A 117 5.61 -5.76 9.61
CA THR A 117 5.92 -7.19 9.53
C THR A 117 4.67 -8.03 9.72
N VAL A 118 4.63 -9.17 9.03
CA VAL A 118 3.61 -10.21 9.18
C VAL A 118 4.29 -11.46 9.73
N SER A 119 3.68 -12.07 10.74
CA SER A 119 4.12 -13.36 11.27
C SER A 119 3.36 -14.48 10.57
N GLU A 120 4.07 -15.34 9.87
CA GLU A 120 3.52 -16.52 9.20
C GLU A 120 3.98 -17.79 9.94
N THR A 121 3.05 -18.69 10.25
CA THR A 121 3.40 -19.99 10.84
C THR A 121 3.73 -20.97 9.73
N VAL A 122 5.00 -21.38 9.64
CA VAL A 122 5.48 -22.32 8.62
C VAL A 122 5.59 -23.72 9.23
N GLU A 123 4.93 -24.67 8.60
CA GLU A 123 5.09 -26.09 8.92
C GLU A 123 6.40 -26.62 8.32
N LYS A 124 7.33 -27.08 9.17
CA LYS A 124 8.53 -27.80 8.75
C LYS A 124 8.42 -29.25 9.18
N SER A 125 8.38 -30.14 8.21
CA SER A 125 8.39 -31.59 8.44
C SER A 125 9.80 -32.14 8.20
N ASP A 126 10.36 -32.80 9.21
CA ASP A 126 11.65 -33.49 9.16
C ASP A 126 11.48 -34.93 9.67
N MET A 127 12.54 -35.76 9.60
CA MET A 127 12.53 -37.15 10.08
C MET A 127 12.15 -37.30 11.57
N ARG A 128 12.16 -36.20 12.34
CA ARG A 128 11.78 -36.13 13.76
C ARG A 128 10.33 -35.68 14.00
N GLY A 129 9.56 -35.46 12.94
CA GLY A 129 8.15 -35.03 13.01
C GLY A 129 7.93 -33.62 12.46
N THR A 130 6.68 -33.17 12.58
CA THR A 130 6.22 -31.85 12.15
C THR A 130 6.47 -30.83 13.27
N ARG A 131 7.14 -29.71 12.95
CA ARG A 131 7.25 -28.54 13.82
C ARG A 131 6.63 -27.32 13.15
N TYR A 132 5.94 -26.50 13.92
CA TYR A 132 5.43 -25.21 13.49
C TYR A 132 6.40 -24.12 13.94
N GLU A 133 6.91 -23.34 13.01
CA GLU A 133 7.84 -22.25 13.27
C GLU A 133 7.19 -20.93 12.87
N SER A 134 7.08 -19.98 13.81
CA SER A 134 6.63 -18.62 13.50
C SER A 134 7.78 -17.86 12.85
N VAL A 135 7.58 -17.43 11.60
CA VAL A 135 8.55 -16.65 10.83
C VAL A 135 7.97 -15.26 10.61
N SER A 136 8.64 -14.23 11.13
CA SER A 136 8.30 -12.84 10.83
C SER A 136 8.98 -12.40 9.54
N ARG A 137 8.20 -11.80 8.63
CA ARG A 137 8.67 -11.26 7.33
C ARG A 137 8.05 -9.90 7.09
N GLN A 138 8.66 -9.08 6.24
CA GLN A 138 8.09 -7.79 5.85
C GLN A 138 6.71 -7.97 5.20
N LEU A 139 5.76 -7.10 5.56
CA LEU A 139 4.45 -7.01 4.92
C LEU A 139 4.65 -6.60 3.45
N VAL A 140 4.07 -7.36 2.53
CA VAL A 140 4.09 -7.04 1.11
C VAL A 140 2.65 -6.94 0.64
N LEU A 141 2.26 -5.75 0.18
CA LEU A 141 0.90 -5.49 -0.30
C LEU A 141 0.58 -6.27 -1.57
N ASP A 142 -0.69 -6.39 -1.87
CA ASP A 142 -1.16 -7.04 -3.09
C ASP A 142 -0.87 -6.19 -4.33
N ALA A 143 -0.71 -6.87 -5.46
CA ALA A 143 -0.31 -6.22 -6.71
C ALA A 143 -1.25 -5.10 -7.18
N PRO A 144 -2.59 -5.21 -7.07
CA PRO A 144 -3.50 -4.10 -7.43
C PRO A 144 -3.25 -2.85 -6.59
N VAL A 145 -3.17 -3.01 -5.25
CA VAL A 145 -2.88 -1.92 -4.32
C VAL A 145 -1.55 -1.23 -4.64
N LEU A 146 -0.50 -2.01 -4.93
CA LEU A 146 0.80 -1.44 -5.31
C LEU A 146 0.74 -0.66 -6.63
N ILE A 147 -0.06 -1.09 -7.60
CA ILE A 147 -0.26 -0.38 -8.87
C ILE A 147 -0.98 0.96 -8.63
N ASP A 148 -2.02 0.97 -7.82
CA ASP A 148 -2.75 2.20 -7.46
C ASP A 148 -1.82 3.21 -6.77
N ILE A 149 -1.03 2.75 -5.79
CA ILE A 149 -0.05 3.60 -5.07
C ILE A 149 0.99 4.18 -6.03
N ALA A 150 1.48 3.38 -6.98
CA ALA A 150 2.41 3.86 -8.00
C ALA A 150 1.77 4.97 -8.86
N GLY A 151 0.51 4.81 -9.27
CA GLY A 151 -0.23 5.85 -10.00
C GLY A 151 -0.42 7.14 -9.18
N VAL A 152 -0.68 7.01 -7.88
CA VAL A 152 -0.74 8.17 -6.97
C VAL A 152 0.61 8.90 -6.91
N LEU A 153 1.73 8.19 -6.90
CA LEU A 153 3.05 8.82 -6.93
C LEU A 153 3.36 9.49 -8.29
N ASP A 154 2.89 8.91 -9.40
CA ASP A 154 2.97 9.54 -10.73
C ASP A 154 2.18 10.86 -10.77
N ASP A 155 0.98 10.88 -10.18
CA ASP A 155 0.16 12.09 -10.02
C ASP A 155 0.86 13.14 -9.15
N ALA A 156 1.51 12.72 -8.07
CA ALA A 156 2.30 13.58 -7.19
C ALA A 156 3.42 14.28 -7.96
N ALA A 157 4.19 13.51 -8.74
CA ALA A 157 5.26 14.05 -9.56
C ALA A 157 4.75 14.99 -10.65
N THR A 158 3.64 14.64 -11.31
CA THR A 158 3.00 15.49 -12.32
C THR A 158 2.58 16.84 -11.74
N LYS A 159 1.99 16.85 -10.54
CA LYS A 159 1.61 18.09 -9.82
C LYS A 159 2.81 18.96 -9.44
N LEU A 160 3.96 18.34 -9.21
CA LEU A 160 5.23 19.01 -8.94
C LEU A 160 5.97 19.45 -10.22
N GLY A 161 5.43 19.16 -11.40
CA GLY A 161 6.02 19.50 -12.69
C GLY A 161 7.06 18.51 -13.20
N PHE A 162 7.23 17.37 -12.54
CA PHE A 162 8.03 16.25 -13.04
C PHE A 162 7.16 15.41 -13.97
N SER A 163 7.29 15.67 -15.27
CA SER A 163 6.70 14.77 -16.27
C SER A 163 7.54 13.51 -16.36
N PRO A 164 6.94 12.30 -16.35
CA PRO A 164 7.69 11.09 -16.62
C PRO A 164 8.40 11.25 -17.97
N SER A 165 9.72 11.05 -17.99
CA SER A 165 10.53 11.17 -19.22
C SER A 165 10.28 10.04 -20.22
N ILE A 166 9.51 9.03 -19.80
CA ILE A 166 9.17 7.90 -20.64
C ILE A 166 8.01 8.28 -21.55
N GLU A 167 8.30 8.37 -22.85
CA GLU A 167 7.35 8.32 -23.96
C GLU A 167 6.53 7.00 -23.92
N LEU A 168 5.69 6.82 -22.90
CA LEU A 168 4.76 5.69 -22.75
C LEU A 168 3.31 6.15 -22.58
N GLN A 169 2.99 7.35 -23.09
CA GLN A 169 1.62 7.73 -23.37
C GLN A 169 1.01 6.96 -24.56
N ASP A 170 1.79 6.21 -25.34
CA ASP A 170 1.34 5.59 -26.59
C ASP A 170 0.89 4.11 -26.48
N ALA A 171 0.74 3.54 -25.28
CA ALA A 171 0.30 2.13 -25.15
C ALA A 171 -1.05 1.91 -24.44
N GLU A 172 -1.65 2.93 -23.81
CA GLU A 172 -2.98 2.81 -23.16
C GLU A 172 -4.10 3.52 -23.92
N GLY A 173 -3.81 4.05 -25.11
CA GLY A 173 -4.72 4.88 -25.92
C GLY A 173 -5.52 4.17 -27.02
N GLU A 174 -5.63 2.83 -27.06
CA GLU A 174 -6.44 2.15 -28.08
C GLU A 174 -7.17 0.92 -27.55
N VAL A 175 -8.37 1.14 -27.02
CA VAL A 175 -9.52 0.23 -27.21
C VAL A 175 -10.79 1.07 -27.29
N VAL A 176 -11.27 1.24 -28.51
CA VAL A 176 -12.59 1.77 -28.90
C VAL A 176 -13.68 0.74 -28.59
#